data_AF-A0AAN7HXN4-F1
#
_entry.id   AF-A0AAN7HXN4-F1
#
_cell.length_a   1.000
_cell.length_b   1.000
_cell.length_c   1.000
_cell.angle_alpha   90.00
_cell.angle_beta   90.00
_cell.angle_gamma   90.00
#
_symmetry.space_group_name_H-M   'P 1'
#
loop_
_entity.id
_entity.type
_entity.pdbx_description
1 polymer ?
#
loop_
_entity_poly.entity_id
_entity_poly.type
_entity_poly.pdbx_seq_one_letter_code
_entity_poly.pdbx_strand_id
1 'polypeptide(L)'
;MRIQRDIAINITIDQLVWPALELSTAFFGKDYSAQRLSQVDNVLIMGYKRLVVDLYWDPVDSDWQLCPLSIKHNATATTPTATGDVSLPNGYICASKFKFSNLLETVNDYLVSTEVTRSPFKTDLIFLVLNLHDLSTNVTATTARTDSNLGQIIQQSITPSTELLPRIYTPSNLTVDRINTSASFYAHGREPYFPIIKQNAAQVSWPQWLYLIQEKVQLMVGYGTIVSSENSTFRLTMYDNNTIFSSDSVGGLMNATETTCVNDGPWAFVDDEQKPFTYENALHLTECGYSPYFTQHNYSDPFTIYSAVDSGHLADNVLSTIWSWDVNEPAGSEVLRCAAIKKSNGRWEASDCADQYRAACRQADNPSDWVLTKNTLTYDRALLACPESYIFDVPRVPRQNTILRNLMVAENITEEKVWINLNLAYNLHACWVIGRYGSCWWSSGSDEEYLGLIRTSIVGGVIVLILVGFFTWVRCARLWRNRNSKSRKAMVKAMLARREYVTVPA
;
A
#
# COMPACT_ATOMS: atom_id res chain seq x y z
N MET A 1 -4.22 9.89 -0.86
CA MET A 1 -3.24 8.79 -0.82
C MET A 1 -3.83 7.37 -0.77
N ARG A 2 -4.67 7.00 0.22
CA ARG A 2 -5.22 5.63 0.31
C ARG A 2 -5.84 5.10 -1.00
N ILE A 3 -6.69 5.89 -1.64
CA ILE A 3 -7.36 5.47 -2.88
C ILE A 3 -6.35 5.31 -4.03
N GLN A 4 -5.32 6.18 -4.11
CA GLN A 4 -4.23 6.05 -5.10
C GLN A 4 -3.48 4.72 -4.94
N ARG A 5 -3.24 4.30 -3.69
CA ARG A 5 -2.67 2.99 -3.37
C ARG A 5 -3.62 1.84 -3.76
N ASP A 6 -4.90 1.94 -3.39
CA ASP A 6 -5.90 0.87 -3.60
C ASP A 6 -6.21 0.61 -5.09
N ILE A 7 -6.09 1.62 -5.97
CA ILE A 7 -6.22 1.43 -7.43
C ILE A 7 -4.92 0.95 -8.09
N ALA A 8 -3.77 1.18 -7.44
CA ALA A 8 -2.45 0.81 -7.93
C ALA A 8 -2.02 -0.61 -7.54
N ILE A 9 -2.96 -1.44 -7.08
CA ILE A 9 -2.71 -2.80 -6.57
C ILE A 9 -1.93 -3.71 -7.53
N ASN A 10 -2.09 -3.50 -8.84
CA ASN A 10 -1.46 -4.29 -9.90
C ASN A 10 -0.36 -3.53 -10.65
N ILE A 11 0.13 -2.43 -10.07
CA ILE A 11 1.29 -1.66 -10.53
C ILE A 11 2.52 -2.11 -9.75
N THR A 12 3.67 -2.14 -10.43
CA THR A 12 4.96 -2.45 -9.82
C THR A 12 5.42 -1.29 -8.94
N ILE A 13 6.03 -1.60 -7.81
CA ILE A 13 6.33 -0.59 -6.77
C ILE A 13 7.27 0.53 -7.24
N ASP A 14 8.08 0.29 -8.26
CA ASP A 14 9.04 1.23 -8.83
C ASP A 14 8.40 2.32 -9.72
N GLN A 15 7.13 2.14 -10.10
CA GLN A 15 6.35 3.10 -10.91
C GLN A 15 5.44 4.00 -10.05
N LEU A 16 5.42 3.77 -8.74
CA LEU A 16 4.58 4.51 -7.81
C LEU A 16 5.32 5.73 -7.24
N VAL A 17 4.53 6.73 -6.82
CA VAL A 17 5.04 7.92 -6.15
C VAL A 17 5.21 7.64 -4.67
N TRP A 18 6.43 7.87 -4.17
CA TRP A 18 6.82 7.66 -2.79
C TRP A 18 7.37 8.98 -2.22
N PRO A 19 6.55 9.84 -1.58
CA PRO A 19 7.06 11.05 -0.94
C PRO A 19 8.18 10.68 0.04
N ALA A 20 9.36 11.27 -0.18
CA ALA A 20 10.57 10.98 0.57
C ALA A 20 10.97 12.16 1.44
N LEU A 21 11.38 11.90 2.69
CA LEU A 21 11.80 12.93 3.64
C LEU A 21 13.19 12.61 4.17
N GLU A 22 14.11 13.57 4.09
CA GLU A 22 15.40 13.48 4.77
C GLU A 22 15.24 13.85 6.24
N LEU A 23 15.39 12.88 7.13
CA LEU A 23 15.15 13.12 8.54
C LEU A 23 16.17 14.08 9.14
N SER A 24 17.44 13.99 8.75
CA SER A 24 18.50 14.80 9.36
C SER A 24 18.32 16.29 9.11
N THR A 25 18.12 16.66 7.85
CA THR A 25 18.11 18.04 7.36
C THR A 25 16.72 18.63 7.26
N ALA A 26 15.65 17.84 7.10
CA ALA A 26 14.29 18.37 6.99
C ALA A 26 13.45 18.17 8.26
N PHE A 27 13.79 17.22 9.14
CA PHE A 27 13.03 16.92 10.36
C PHE A 27 13.77 17.20 11.68
N PHE A 28 14.97 16.66 11.87
CA PHE A 28 15.76 16.82 13.09
C PHE A 28 16.46 18.19 13.13
N GLY A 29 17.07 18.60 12.03
CA GLY A 29 17.90 19.80 11.96
C GLY A 29 19.09 19.69 12.92
N LYS A 30 18.93 20.22 14.13
CA LYS A 30 19.91 20.12 15.22
C LYS A 30 19.37 19.42 16.47
N ASP A 31 18.09 19.06 16.49
CA ASP A 31 17.41 18.43 17.62
C ASP A 31 17.25 16.92 17.39
N TYR A 32 18.20 16.16 17.93
CA TYR A 32 18.20 14.70 18.03
C TYR A 32 17.90 14.26 19.47
N SER A 33 17.07 15.02 20.19
CA SER A 33 16.60 14.64 21.53
C SER A 33 15.72 13.39 21.49
N ALA A 34 15.61 12.70 22.63
CA ALA A 34 14.77 11.52 22.76
C ALA A 34 13.29 11.82 22.40
N GLN A 35 12.81 13.02 22.76
CA GLN A 35 11.47 13.48 22.41
C GLN A 35 11.28 13.65 20.91
N ARG A 36 12.24 14.26 20.20
CA ARG A 36 12.12 14.45 18.75
C ARG A 36 12.19 13.11 18.01
N LEU A 37 13.05 12.21 18.47
CA LEU A 37 13.19 10.87 17.91
C LEU A 37 11.92 10.03 18.08
N SER A 38 11.21 10.15 19.21
CA SER A 38 9.92 9.48 19.41
C SER A 38 8.78 10.02 18.56
N GLN A 39 8.97 11.14 17.85
CA GLN A 39 7.96 11.77 16.99
C GLN A 39 8.08 11.39 15.51
N VAL A 40 9.03 10.51 15.13
CA VAL A 40 9.22 10.07 13.73
C VAL A 40 7.99 9.32 13.21
N ASP A 41 7.22 8.66 14.08
CA ASP A 41 5.94 8.06 13.70
C ASP A 41 4.96 9.07 13.09
N ASN A 42 4.99 10.34 13.53
CA ASN A 42 4.12 11.39 13.00
C ASN A 42 4.37 11.64 11.52
N VAL A 43 5.61 11.57 11.02
CA VAL A 43 5.88 11.78 9.59
C VAL A 43 5.35 10.60 8.75
N LEU A 44 5.42 9.38 9.30
CA LEU A 44 4.81 8.19 8.68
C LEU A 44 3.28 8.29 8.67
N ILE A 45 2.68 8.80 9.76
CA ILE A 45 1.23 9.04 9.87
C ILE A 45 0.76 10.12 8.89
N MET A 46 1.53 11.21 8.71
CA MET A 46 1.26 12.22 7.69
C MET A 46 1.26 11.59 6.30
N GLY A 47 2.14 10.62 6.08
CA GLY A 47 2.12 9.73 4.92
C GLY A 47 3.34 9.83 4.03
N TYR A 48 4.46 10.33 4.57
CA TYR A 48 5.78 10.06 4.01
C TYR A 48 6.01 8.54 3.99
N LYS A 49 6.44 8.03 2.85
CA LYS A 49 6.61 6.58 2.64
C LYS A 49 8.07 6.16 2.60
N ARG A 50 8.97 7.11 2.33
CA ARG A 50 10.41 6.89 2.27
C ARG A 50 11.10 7.84 3.24
N LEU A 51 11.78 7.29 4.24
CA LEU A 51 12.59 8.07 5.17
C LEU A 51 14.05 7.88 4.81
N VAL A 52 14.75 8.99 4.55
CA VAL A 52 16.20 9.00 4.35
C VAL A 52 16.84 9.39 5.67
N VAL A 53 17.77 8.58 6.15
CA VAL A 53 18.33 8.65 7.50
C VAL A 53 19.85 8.67 7.41
N ASP A 54 20.48 9.70 7.97
CA ASP A 54 21.91 9.66 8.21
C ASP A 54 22.22 8.84 9.46
N LEU A 55 23.03 7.81 9.28
CA LEU A 55 23.57 6.99 10.34
C LEU A 55 25.06 7.25 10.47
N TYR A 56 25.46 7.49 11.71
CA TYR A 56 26.83 7.79 12.08
C TYR A 56 27.40 6.62 12.87
N TRP A 57 28.44 6.02 12.32
CA TRP A 57 29.19 4.96 12.99
C TRP A 57 30.06 5.57 14.09
N ASP A 58 29.88 5.11 15.34
CA ASP A 58 30.78 5.44 16.45
C ASP A 58 31.79 4.30 16.65
N PRO A 59 33.08 4.48 16.29
CA PRO A 59 34.10 3.45 16.45
C PRO A 59 34.41 3.09 17.91
N VAL A 60 34.04 3.94 18.88
CA VAL A 60 34.26 3.67 20.31
C VAL A 60 33.22 2.70 20.84
N ASP A 61 31.96 2.88 20.45
CA ASP A 61 30.85 2.00 20.84
C ASP A 61 30.70 0.79 19.90
N SER A 62 31.32 0.86 18.72
CA SER A 62 31.09 -0.09 17.63
C SER A 62 29.60 -0.25 17.30
N ASP A 63 28.88 0.87 17.24
CA ASP A 63 27.44 0.91 17.05
C ASP A 63 26.99 2.15 16.25
N TRP A 64 25.80 2.08 15.68
CA TRP A 64 25.19 3.13 14.87
C TRP A 64 24.32 4.07 15.71
N GLN A 65 24.55 5.37 15.53
CA GLN A 65 23.75 6.43 16.13
C GLN A 65 23.22 7.39 15.06
N LEU A 66 22.19 8.17 15.41
CA LEU A 66 21.63 9.21 14.52
C LEU A 66 22.32 10.57 14.72
N CYS A 67 22.95 10.80 15.87
CA CYS A 67 23.60 12.07 16.16
C CYS A 67 24.85 12.26 15.27
N PRO A 68 25.00 13.42 14.60
CA PRO A 68 26.14 13.68 13.71
C PRO A 68 27.47 13.95 14.43
N LEU A 69 27.46 13.97 15.76
CA LEU A 69 28.61 14.29 16.60
C LEU A 69 28.87 13.14 17.58
N SER A 70 30.14 12.90 17.89
CA SER A 70 30.50 11.94 18.93
C SER A 70 30.09 12.47 20.31
N ILE A 71 29.11 11.80 20.93
CA ILE A 71 28.56 12.18 22.23
C ILE A 71 29.64 12.04 23.31
N LYS A 72 30.43 10.97 23.29
CA LYS A 72 31.46 10.70 24.31
C LYS A 72 32.66 11.65 24.27
N HIS A 73 33.03 12.11 23.08
CA HIS A 73 34.17 13.02 22.91
C HIS A 73 33.79 14.49 23.12
N ASN A 74 32.56 14.88 22.78
CA ASN A 74 32.13 16.29 22.80
C ASN A 74 31.20 16.66 23.95
N ALA A 75 30.69 15.69 24.71
CA ALA A 75 29.98 15.98 25.94
C ALA A 75 30.97 16.57 26.96
N THR A 76 31.07 17.91 27.01
CA THR A 76 31.48 18.58 28.24
C THR A 76 30.58 18.06 29.37
N ALA A 77 31.11 17.86 30.58
CA ALA A 77 30.41 17.30 31.73
C ALA A 77 29.20 18.13 32.19
N THR A 78 28.19 18.28 31.33
CA THR A 78 26.86 18.78 31.63
C THR A 78 26.05 17.59 32.11
N THR A 79 25.43 17.75 33.27
CA THR A 79 24.56 16.75 33.86
C THR A 79 23.49 16.36 32.84
N PRO A 80 23.36 15.07 32.47
CA PRO A 80 22.27 14.63 31.61
C PRO A 80 20.95 15.09 32.21
N THR A 81 20.07 15.63 31.37
CA THR A 81 18.69 15.91 31.76
C THR A 81 18.01 14.61 32.22
N ALA A 82 16.88 14.71 32.92
CA ALA A 82 16.11 13.53 33.34
C ALA A 82 15.73 12.59 32.16
N THR A 83 15.74 13.13 30.93
CA THR A 83 15.49 12.43 29.67
C THR A 83 16.73 11.75 29.05
N GLY A 84 17.95 12.08 29.51
CA GLY A 84 19.20 11.56 28.97
C GLY A 84 19.72 12.29 27.73
N ASP A 85 19.28 13.52 27.50
CA ASP A 85 19.75 14.36 26.38
C ASP A 85 20.99 15.17 26.78
N VAL A 86 21.86 15.41 25.79
CA VAL A 86 23.12 16.14 25.94
C VAL A 86 23.21 17.25 24.89
N SER A 87 23.58 18.46 25.32
CA SER A 87 23.88 19.56 24.41
C SER A 87 25.32 19.48 23.93
N LEU A 88 25.51 19.58 22.62
CA LEU A 88 26.79 19.47 21.92
C LEU A 88 27.12 20.79 21.20
N PRO A 89 28.37 20.97 20.71
CA PRO A 89 28.78 22.18 19.98
C PRO A 89 27.85 22.53 18.81
N ASN A 90 27.86 23.79 18.38
CA ASN A 90 27.05 24.32 17.27
C ASN A 90 25.53 24.25 17.47
N GLY A 91 25.08 24.04 18.72
CA GLY A 91 23.67 24.02 19.09
C GLY A 91 22.96 22.68 18.87
N TYR A 92 23.71 21.59 18.71
CA TYR A 92 23.13 20.26 18.61
C TYR A 92 22.63 19.76 19.97
N ILE A 93 21.52 19.05 19.97
CA ILE A 93 20.99 18.32 21.13
C ILE A 93 20.89 16.85 20.72
N CYS A 94 21.49 15.94 21.47
CA CYS A 94 21.50 14.52 21.14
C CYS A 94 21.14 13.66 22.35
N ALA A 95 20.28 12.67 22.14
CA ALA A 95 19.96 11.66 23.14
C ALA A 95 21.15 10.70 23.34
N SER A 96 21.72 10.67 24.55
CA SER A 96 22.98 9.95 24.81
C SER A 96 22.85 8.43 24.76
N LYS A 97 21.64 7.90 24.89
CA LYS A 97 21.34 6.47 24.92
C LYS A 97 20.60 5.98 23.67
N PHE A 98 20.21 6.88 22.79
CA PHE A 98 19.39 6.51 21.64
C PHE A 98 20.30 6.05 20.50
N LYS A 99 20.04 4.84 20.00
CA LYS A 99 20.78 4.21 18.91
C LYS A 99 19.85 3.99 17.71
N PHE A 100 20.39 3.48 16.61
CA PHE A 100 19.60 3.16 15.43
C PHE A 100 18.46 2.17 15.71
N SER A 101 18.67 1.21 16.61
CA SER A 101 17.64 0.25 17.03
C SER A 101 16.39 0.92 17.61
N ASN A 102 16.52 2.03 18.33
CA ASN A 102 15.37 2.75 18.89
C ASN A 102 14.54 3.46 17.80
N LEU A 103 15.19 3.95 16.73
CA LEU A 103 14.47 4.44 15.55
C LEU A 103 13.69 3.29 14.89
N LEU A 104 14.35 2.14 14.72
CA LEU A 104 13.73 0.97 14.12
C LEU A 104 12.56 0.43 14.96
N GLU A 105 12.63 0.52 16.29
CA GLU A 105 11.52 0.19 17.19
C GLU A 105 10.32 1.12 16.94
N THR A 106 10.55 2.43 16.81
CA THR A 106 9.50 3.41 16.46
C THR A 106 8.86 3.09 15.10
N VAL A 107 9.68 2.75 14.10
CA VAL A 107 9.20 2.31 12.78
C VAL A 107 8.41 1.02 12.91
N ASN A 108 8.90 0.03 13.66
CA ASN A 108 8.23 -1.25 13.87
C ASN A 108 6.86 -1.07 14.53
N ASP A 109 6.75 -0.21 15.54
CA ASP A 109 5.47 0.11 16.19
C ASP A 109 4.46 0.68 15.20
N TYR A 110 4.90 1.58 14.30
CA TYR A 110 4.07 2.06 13.21
C TYR A 110 3.64 0.94 12.26
N LEU A 111 4.57 0.07 11.82
CA LEU A 111 4.27 -1.05 10.93
C LEU A 111 3.29 -2.05 11.55
N VAL A 112 3.45 -2.35 12.84
CA VAL A 112 2.55 -3.21 13.62
C VAL A 112 1.18 -2.56 13.78
N SER A 113 1.11 -1.25 14.03
CA SER A 113 -0.17 -0.53 14.15
C SER A 113 -0.95 -0.46 12.84
N THR A 114 -0.25 -0.54 11.70
CA THR A 114 -0.81 -0.43 10.35
C THR A 114 -0.90 -1.77 9.62
N GLU A 115 -0.59 -2.89 10.27
CA GLU A 115 -0.62 -4.20 9.63
C GLU A 115 -2.03 -4.58 9.12
N VAL A 116 -2.09 -5.43 8.09
CA VAL A 116 -3.33 -5.78 7.38
C VAL A 116 -4.45 -6.25 8.32
N THR A 117 -4.12 -7.01 9.36
CA THR A 117 -5.10 -7.56 10.32
C THR A 117 -5.66 -6.50 11.27
N ARG A 118 -4.92 -5.41 11.54
CA ARG A 118 -5.34 -4.35 12.46
C ARG A 118 -5.93 -3.14 11.74
N SER A 119 -5.28 -2.69 10.68
CA SER A 119 -5.67 -1.48 9.96
C SER A 119 -5.38 -1.60 8.47
N PRO A 120 -6.14 -2.45 7.73
CA PRO A 120 -5.92 -2.68 6.30
C PRO A 120 -6.01 -1.38 5.47
N PHE A 121 -6.77 -0.42 5.95
CA PHE A 121 -6.91 0.91 5.36
C PHE A 121 -5.63 1.74 5.42
N LYS A 122 -4.79 1.51 6.43
CA LYS A 122 -3.53 2.22 6.65
C LYS A 122 -2.30 1.42 6.21
N THR A 123 -2.43 0.11 5.98
CA THR A 123 -1.33 -0.74 5.55
C THR A 123 -0.69 -0.24 4.26
N ASP A 124 0.63 -0.09 4.26
CA ASP A 124 1.38 0.32 3.09
C ASP A 124 2.83 -0.17 3.17
N LEU A 125 3.58 0.05 2.09
CA LEU A 125 5.03 -0.13 2.06
C LEU A 125 5.72 1.12 2.58
N ILE A 126 6.73 0.91 3.42
CA ILE A 126 7.65 1.91 3.92
C ILE A 126 9.06 1.60 3.44
N PHE A 127 9.82 2.63 3.12
CA PHE A 127 11.19 2.56 2.67
C PHE A 127 12.09 3.28 3.67
N LEU A 128 13.16 2.63 4.10
CA LEU A 128 14.25 3.25 4.84
C LEU A 128 15.48 3.32 3.94
N VAL A 129 16.01 4.52 3.74
CA VAL A 129 17.26 4.74 3.01
C VAL A 129 18.32 5.20 3.98
N LEU A 130 19.43 4.48 4.04
CA LEU A 130 20.48 4.69 5.03
C LEU A 130 21.68 5.36 4.35
N ASN A 131 21.92 6.61 4.69
CA ASN A 131 23.16 7.31 4.40
C ASN A 131 24.16 6.99 5.50
N LEU A 132 25.33 6.45 5.14
CA LEU A 132 26.31 5.99 6.11
C LEU A 132 27.49 6.96 6.22
N HIS A 133 27.78 7.37 7.45
CA HIS A 133 28.85 8.27 7.83
C HIS A 133 29.74 7.63 8.89
N ASP A 134 30.99 8.06 8.97
CA ASP A 134 31.96 7.60 9.96
C ASP A 134 32.47 8.76 10.82
N LEU A 135 32.37 8.63 12.15
CA LEU A 135 32.84 9.63 13.12
C LEU A 135 34.33 9.48 13.46
N SER A 136 35.05 8.59 12.77
CA SER A 136 36.49 8.31 12.97
C SER A 136 37.42 9.50 12.77
N THR A 137 36.97 10.60 12.16
CA THR A 137 37.75 11.85 11.98
C THR A 137 38.24 12.48 13.30
N ASN A 138 37.70 12.05 14.44
CA ASN A 138 38.12 12.49 15.78
C ASN A 138 39.00 11.48 16.55
N VAL A 139 39.37 10.35 15.93
CA VAL A 139 40.12 9.27 16.59
C VAL A 139 41.56 9.23 16.05
N THR A 140 42.52 9.65 16.88
CA THR A 140 43.96 9.64 16.55
C THR A 140 44.60 8.25 16.54
N ALA A 141 43.82 7.17 16.66
CA ALA A 141 44.29 5.80 16.76
C ALA A 141 43.80 5.00 15.56
N THR A 142 44.66 4.12 15.03
CA THR A 142 44.32 3.08 14.06
C THR A 142 43.30 2.11 14.66
N THR A 143 42.03 2.48 14.71
CA THR A 143 40.95 1.57 15.08
C THR A 143 40.80 0.54 13.98
N ALA A 144 40.98 -0.74 14.36
CA ALA A 144 40.74 -1.85 13.45
C ALA A 144 39.30 -1.80 12.94
N ARG A 145 39.11 -2.08 11.64
CA ARG A 145 37.78 -2.07 11.05
C ARG A 145 36.90 -3.17 11.67
N THR A 146 35.71 -2.80 12.13
CA THR A 146 34.74 -3.71 12.78
C THR A 146 33.52 -3.94 11.91
N ASP A 147 32.87 -5.09 12.06
CA ASP A 147 31.65 -5.40 11.31
C ASP A 147 30.50 -4.48 11.71
N SER A 148 29.80 -3.95 10.70
CA SER A 148 28.72 -2.98 10.90
C SER A 148 27.49 -3.59 11.56
N ASN A 149 27.26 -4.90 11.35
CA ASN A 149 26.10 -5.67 11.78
C ASN A 149 24.74 -5.00 11.46
N LEU A 150 24.68 -4.11 10.48
CA LEU A 150 23.53 -3.26 10.22
C LEU A 150 22.29 -4.07 9.82
N GLY A 151 22.48 -5.07 8.96
CA GLY A 151 21.43 -6.02 8.58
C GLY A 151 20.90 -6.79 9.78
N GLN A 152 21.76 -7.15 10.75
CA GLN A 152 21.34 -7.86 11.96
C GLN A 152 20.53 -6.96 12.88
N ILE A 153 20.97 -5.71 13.08
CA ILE A 153 20.25 -4.70 13.85
C ILE A 153 18.84 -4.49 13.27
N ILE A 154 18.73 -4.38 11.94
CA ILE A 154 17.44 -4.24 11.24
C ILE A 154 16.54 -5.47 11.48
N GLN A 155 17.04 -6.68 11.22
CA GLN A 155 16.23 -7.90 11.38
C GLN A 155 15.81 -8.15 12.83
N GLN A 156 16.64 -7.76 13.82
CA GLN A 156 16.31 -7.92 15.24
C GLN A 156 15.30 -6.87 15.73
N SER A 157 15.35 -5.65 15.19
CA SER A 157 14.47 -4.55 15.63
C SER A 157 13.10 -4.58 14.93
N ILE A 158 13.04 -5.08 13.68
CA ILE A 158 11.80 -5.19 12.92
C ILE A 158 11.21 -6.59 13.11
N THR A 159 10.39 -6.74 14.15
CA THR A 159 9.81 -8.03 14.51
C THR A 159 8.64 -8.40 13.58
N PRO A 160 8.63 -9.59 12.97
CA PRO A 160 7.49 -10.04 12.18
C PRO A 160 6.28 -10.34 13.09
N SER A 161 5.06 -10.22 12.55
CA SER A 161 3.83 -10.59 13.28
C SER A 161 3.71 -12.10 13.51
N THR A 162 4.37 -12.91 12.69
CA THR A 162 4.42 -14.37 12.78
C THR A 162 5.82 -14.86 12.40
N GLU A 163 6.29 -15.94 13.01
CA GLU A 163 7.64 -16.49 12.77
C GLU A 163 7.90 -16.96 11.32
N LEU A 164 6.86 -17.05 10.50
CA LEU A 164 6.90 -17.66 9.16
C LEU A 164 6.90 -16.67 7.99
N LEU A 165 6.60 -15.38 8.20
CA LEU A 165 6.53 -14.38 7.12
C LEU A 165 7.35 -13.13 7.50
N PRO A 166 8.49 -12.87 6.82
CA PRO A 166 9.32 -11.70 7.13
C PRO A 166 8.62 -10.41 6.71
N ARG A 167 8.61 -9.42 7.60
CA ARG A 167 8.04 -8.07 7.37
C ARG A 167 8.89 -7.21 6.42
N ILE A 168 10.14 -7.62 6.19
CA ILE A 168 11.12 -6.94 5.35
C ILE A 168 11.26 -7.67 4.02
N TYR A 169 11.20 -6.93 2.92
CA TYR A 169 11.57 -7.40 1.60
C TYR A 169 13.03 -7.06 1.29
N THR A 170 13.80 -8.04 0.88
CA THR A 170 15.26 -7.94 0.76
C THR A 170 15.74 -8.23 -0.68
N PRO A 171 17.03 -7.95 -0.99
CA PRO A 171 17.65 -8.33 -2.26
C PRO A 171 17.54 -9.83 -2.58
N SER A 172 17.59 -10.70 -1.56
CA SER A 172 17.45 -12.14 -1.76
C SER A 172 16.02 -12.53 -2.16
N ASN A 173 15.00 -11.89 -1.59
CA ASN A 173 13.61 -12.06 -2.03
C ASN A 173 13.43 -11.64 -3.50
N LEU A 174 13.96 -10.46 -3.87
CA LEU A 174 13.88 -9.96 -5.25
C LEU A 174 14.56 -10.88 -6.27
N THR A 175 15.66 -11.52 -5.88
CA THR A 175 16.34 -12.50 -6.73
C THR A 175 15.45 -13.71 -6.99
N VAL A 176 14.75 -14.21 -5.97
CA VAL A 176 13.80 -15.33 -6.10
C VAL A 176 12.60 -14.94 -6.96
N ASP A 177 12.04 -13.75 -6.73
CA ASP A 177 10.87 -13.27 -7.48
C ASP A 177 11.16 -13.14 -8.97
N ARG A 178 12.36 -12.66 -9.32
CA ARG A 178 12.80 -12.52 -10.72
C ARG A 178 13.02 -13.85 -11.43
N ILE A 179 13.30 -14.93 -10.69
CA ILE A 179 13.41 -16.28 -11.27
C ILE A 179 12.02 -16.85 -11.56
N ASN A 180 11.05 -16.61 -10.66
CA ASN A 180 9.71 -17.18 -10.75
C ASN A 180 8.65 -16.10 -10.97
N THR A 181 8.72 -15.43 -12.13
CA THR A 181 7.92 -14.24 -12.36
C THR A 181 6.41 -14.52 -12.33
N SER A 182 5.99 -15.73 -12.72
CA SER A 182 4.57 -16.16 -12.70
C SER A 182 4.00 -16.28 -11.28
N ALA A 183 4.81 -16.61 -10.28
CA ALA A 183 4.35 -16.73 -8.90
C ALA A 183 4.32 -15.40 -8.14
N SER A 184 5.17 -14.44 -8.52
CA SER A 184 5.32 -13.13 -7.86
C SER A 184 4.59 -12.01 -8.61
N PHE A 185 4.84 -11.85 -9.91
CA PHE A 185 4.26 -10.78 -10.73
C PHE A 185 2.91 -11.13 -11.36
N TYR A 186 2.56 -12.42 -11.44
CA TYR A 186 1.26 -12.91 -11.92
C TYR A 186 0.51 -13.69 -10.81
N ALA A 187 0.85 -13.43 -9.55
CA ALA A 187 0.28 -14.11 -8.40
C ALA A 187 -1.26 -14.04 -8.40
N HIS A 188 -1.91 -15.14 -8.02
CA HIS A 188 -3.37 -15.21 -7.81
C HIS A 188 -4.26 -14.93 -9.04
N GLY A 189 -3.74 -15.14 -10.26
CA GLY A 189 -4.55 -15.04 -11.48
C GLY A 189 -4.99 -13.61 -11.82
N ARG A 190 -4.40 -12.60 -11.18
CA ARG A 190 -4.53 -11.20 -11.57
C ARG A 190 -3.45 -10.90 -12.58
N GLU A 191 -3.84 -10.68 -13.84
CA GLU A 191 -2.88 -10.22 -14.84
C GLU A 191 -2.26 -8.89 -14.38
N PRO A 192 -0.93 -8.70 -14.54
CA PRO A 192 -0.31 -7.42 -14.29
C PRO A 192 -1.02 -6.35 -15.11
N TYR A 193 -1.14 -5.14 -14.55
CA TYR A 193 -1.83 -4.04 -15.22
C TYR A 193 -1.29 -3.79 -16.64
N PHE A 194 0.00 -4.07 -16.82
CA PHE A 194 0.67 -4.10 -18.09
C PHE A 194 1.28 -5.48 -18.33
N PRO A 195 1.07 -6.12 -19.49
CA PRO A 195 1.71 -7.39 -19.79
C PRO A 195 3.24 -7.22 -19.79
N ILE A 196 3.90 -7.86 -18.82
CA ILE A 196 5.38 -7.90 -18.71
C ILE A 196 6.01 -8.49 -19.99
N ILE A 197 5.21 -9.19 -20.80
CA ILE A 197 5.58 -9.76 -22.11
C ILE A 197 6.24 -8.73 -23.06
N LYS A 198 5.99 -7.42 -22.90
CA LYS A 198 6.61 -6.36 -23.72
C LYS A 198 7.80 -5.65 -23.10
N GLN A 199 8.10 -5.88 -21.81
CA GLN A 199 9.37 -5.48 -21.21
C GLN A 199 10.30 -6.69 -21.27
N ASN A 200 11.45 -6.59 -21.94
CA ASN A 200 12.44 -7.65 -21.88
C ASN A 200 12.70 -7.96 -20.40
N ALA A 201 12.48 -9.21 -19.96
CA ALA A 201 12.60 -9.64 -18.56
C ALA A 201 13.98 -9.32 -17.91
N ALA A 202 14.96 -8.91 -18.71
CA ALA A 202 16.26 -8.40 -18.28
C ALA A 202 16.24 -6.94 -17.74
N GLN A 203 15.18 -6.16 -17.99
CA GLN A 203 14.97 -4.84 -17.39
C GLN A 203 14.12 -4.98 -16.11
N VAL A 204 14.79 -5.35 -15.01
CA VAL A 204 14.46 -5.03 -13.61
C VAL A 204 12.95 -4.89 -13.31
N SER A 205 12.18 -5.98 -13.44
CA SER A 205 10.80 -5.96 -12.95
C SER A 205 10.80 -5.97 -11.41
N TRP A 206 10.09 -5.02 -10.79
CA TRP A 206 9.83 -4.98 -9.35
C TRP A 206 8.45 -5.56 -9.02
N PRO A 207 8.26 -6.25 -7.88
CA PRO A 207 6.98 -6.84 -7.54
C PRO A 207 5.85 -5.82 -7.48
N GLN A 208 4.61 -6.30 -7.66
CA GLN A 208 3.43 -5.47 -7.47
C GLN A 208 3.22 -5.15 -6.00
N TRP A 209 2.64 -3.98 -5.72
CA TRP A 209 2.34 -3.56 -4.35
C TRP A 209 1.48 -4.59 -3.61
N LEU A 210 0.39 -5.08 -4.23
CA LEU A 210 -0.54 -6.00 -3.56
C LEU A 210 0.11 -7.34 -3.22
N TYR A 211 0.97 -7.85 -4.10
CA TYR A 211 1.70 -9.10 -3.86
C TYR A 211 2.51 -9.01 -2.56
N LEU A 212 3.31 -7.94 -2.39
CA LEU A 212 4.10 -7.73 -1.18
C LEU A 212 3.24 -7.67 0.09
N ILE A 213 2.13 -6.94 0.03
CA ILE A 213 1.22 -6.80 1.18
C ILE A 213 0.54 -8.14 1.54
N GLN A 214 0.21 -8.96 0.54
CA GLN A 214 -0.33 -10.31 0.75
C GLN A 214 0.69 -11.23 1.43
N GLU A 215 1.97 -11.10 1.05
CA GLU A 215 3.12 -11.76 1.69
C GLU A 215 3.54 -11.11 3.03
N LYS A 216 2.75 -10.17 3.56
CA LYS A 216 2.97 -9.47 4.85
C LYS A 216 4.23 -8.61 4.91
N VAL A 217 4.81 -8.28 3.76
CA VAL A 217 5.89 -7.31 3.65
C VAL A 217 5.33 -5.91 3.88
N GLN A 218 6.03 -5.10 4.68
CA GLN A 218 5.75 -3.67 4.83
C GLN A 218 6.99 -2.78 4.81
N LEU A 219 8.20 -3.35 4.81
CA LEU A 219 9.45 -2.58 4.87
C LEU A 219 10.43 -3.00 3.80
N MET A 220 11.08 -2.03 3.16
CA MET A 220 12.27 -2.19 2.34
C MET A 220 13.36 -1.28 2.86
N VAL A 221 14.61 -1.77 2.87
CA VAL A 221 15.76 -0.99 3.33
C VAL A 221 16.80 -0.92 2.23
N GLY A 222 17.30 0.26 1.92
CA GLY A 222 18.35 0.49 0.92
C GLY A 222 19.45 1.39 1.46
N TYR A 223 20.62 1.32 0.83
CA TYR A 223 21.68 2.31 1.02
C TYR A 223 21.40 3.56 0.19
N GLY A 224 21.70 4.73 0.76
CA GLY A 224 21.80 5.99 0.04
C GLY A 224 23.26 6.30 -0.25
N THR A 225 23.75 7.43 0.27
CA THR A 225 25.17 7.79 0.17
C THR A 225 26.01 7.02 1.19
N ILE A 226 27.10 6.42 0.74
CA ILE A 226 28.10 5.79 1.62
C ILE A 226 29.40 6.56 1.42
N VAL A 227 29.80 7.34 2.43
CA VAL A 227 31.05 8.13 2.32
C VAL A 227 32.24 7.15 2.36
N SER A 228 32.89 7.00 1.19
CA SER A 228 34.13 6.26 0.90
C SER A 228 34.48 5.13 1.89
N SER A 229 33.89 3.96 1.65
CA SER A 229 34.09 2.74 2.44
C SER A 229 35.56 2.33 2.63
N GLU A 230 36.49 2.74 1.75
CA GLU A 230 37.91 2.42 1.84
C GLU A 230 38.59 3.00 3.09
N ASN A 231 38.18 4.17 3.57
CA ASN A 231 38.75 4.81 4.76
C ASN A 231 37.87 4.69 6.02
N SER A 232 36.73 4.02 5.91
CA SER A 232 35.81 3.82 7.04
C SER A 232 36.33 2.79 8.05
N THR A 233 35.96 2.98 9.31
CA THR A 233 36.23 2.11 10.45
C THR A 233 35.19 1.01 10.63
N PHE A 234 34.13 1.00 9.83
CA PHE A 234 33.17 -0.11 9.75
C PHE A 234 33.35 -0.96 8.48
N ARG A 235 32.91 -2.22 8.53
CA ARG A 235 32.88 -3.16 7.40
C ARG A 235 31.44 -3.59 7.13
N LEU A 236 30.97 -3.38 5.90
CA LEU A 236 29.74 -3.99 5.43
C LEU A 236 29.96 -5.48 5.14
N THR A 237 29.09 -6.31 5.68
CA THR A 237 29.16 -7.77 5.61
C THR A 237 28.29 -8.32 4.49
N MET A 238 28.46 -9.60 4.16
CA MET A 238 27.56 -10.29 3.23
C MET A 238 26.12 -10.32 3.73
N TYR A 239 25.92 -10.39 5.05
CA TYR A 239 24.59 -10.37 5.65
C TYR A 239 23.90 -9.02 5.44
N ASP A 240 24.67 -7.93 5.55
CA ASP A 240 24.17 -6.58 5.25
C ASP A 240 23.71 -6.48 3.79
N ASN A 241 24.53 -6.96 2.84
CA ASN A 241 24.18 -6.95 1.41
C ASN A 241 23.00 -7.85 1.03
N ASN A 242 22.71 -8.88 1.82
CA ASN A 242 21.56 -9.75 1.61
C ASN A 242 20.27 -9.18 2.23
N THR A 243 20.38 -8.18 3.11
CA THR A 243 19.25 -7.56 3.83
C THR A 243 18.91 -6.19 3.24
N ILE A 244 19.92 -5.42 2.83
CA ILE A 244 19.82 -4.01 2.44
C ILE A 244 20.15 -3.88 0.95
N PHE A 245 19.25 -3.25 0.20
CA PHE A 245 19.44 -2.98 -1.22
C PHE A 245 20.59 -2.00 -1.47
N SER A 246 21.31 -2.18 -2.57
CA SER A 246 22.30 -1.19 -3.02
C SER A 246 21.63 0.13 -3.40
N SER A 247 22.40 1.22 -3.35
CA SER A 247 21.97 2.55 -3.79
C SER A 247 21.44 2.57 -5.23
N ASP A 248 22.06 1.80 -6.11
CA ASP A 248 21.64 1.70 -7.51
C ASP A 248 20.28 0.99 -7.68
N SER A 249 19.89 0.14 -6.71
CA SER A 249 18.67 -0.65 -6.79
C SER A 249 17.42 0.14 -6.40
N VAL A 250 17.47 0.94 -5.34
CA VAL A 250 16.28 1.66 -4.81
C VAL A 250 16.15 3.08 -5.41
N GLY A 251 16.79 3.29 -6.56
CA GLY A 251 16.89 4.59 -7.24
C GLY A 251 18.10 5.36 -6.77
N GLY A 252 19.18 5.26 -7.55
CA GLY A 252 20.26 6.24 -7.52
C GLY A 252 19.68 7.62 -7.86
N LEU A 253 20.08 8.63 -7.08
CA LEU A 253 19.64 10.01 -7.20
C LEU A 253 19.75 10.49 -8.66
N MET A 254 18.62 10.78 -9.29
CA MET A 254 18.60 11.36 -10.62
C MET A 254 18.47 12.87 -10.50
N ASN A 255 19.54 13.53 -10.92
CA ASN A 255 19.79 14.96 -10.98
C ASN A 255 18.86 15.61 -12.04
N ALA A 256 17.54 15.52 -11.85
CA ALA A 256 16.56 16.12 -12.74
C ALA A 256 16.24 17.53 -12.27
N THR A 257 17.14 18.46 -12.56
CA THR A 257 16.77 19.87 -12.65
C THR A 257 15.91 20.06 -13.90
N GLU A 258 14.70 19.49 -13.98
CA GLU A 258 13.93 19.54 -15.23
C GLU A 258 12.44 19.84 -15.05
N THR A 259 12.06 20.95 -15.69
CA THR A 259 10.72 21.45 -15.98
C THR A 259 9.97 20.62 -17.05
N THR A 260 10.48 19.45 -17.41
CA THR A 260 9.98 18.66 -18.54
C THR A 260 9.86 17.20 -18.10
N CYS A 261 8.64 16.65 -18.09
CA CYS A 261 8.33 15.26 -17.72
C CYS A 261 8.96 14.22 -18.69
N VAL A 262 10.28 14.11 -18.75
CA VAL A 262 11.03 13.42 -19.82
C VAL A 262 11.48 12.01 -19.41
N ASN A 263 11.72 11.76 -18.12
CA ASN A 263 12.24 10.45 -17.67
C ASN A 263 11.12 9.49 -17.27
N ASP A 264 11.09 8.34 -17.93
CA ASP A 264 10.20 7.20 -17.64
C ASP A 264 10.91 6.09 -16.86
N GLY A 265 11.95 6.45 -16.12
CA GLY A 265 12.77 5.51 -15.37
C GLY A 265 12.05 4.95 -14.13
N PRO A 266 12.35 3.71 -13.72
CA PRO A 266 11.91 3.19 -12.43
C PRO A 266 12.54 4.01 -11.30
N TRP A 267 11.86 4.12 -10.16
CA TRP A 267 12.36 4.85 -8.99
C TRP A 267 12.77 6.30 -9.31
N ALA A 268 11.92 7.04 -9.99
CA ALA A 268 12.19 8.42 -10.37
C ALA A 268 12.01 9.38 -9.18
N PHE A 269 13.11 9.79 -8.55
CA PHE A 269 13.12 10.77 -7.45
C PHE A 269 13.75 12.10 -7.90
N VAL A 270 13.28 13.21 -7.33
CA VAL A 270 13.85 14.55 -7.54
C VAL A 270 13.96 15.23 -6.18
N ASP A 271 15.17 15.67 -5.83
CA ASP A 271 15.44 16.39 -4.58
C ASP A 271 15.31 17.91 -4.72
N ASP A 272 15.22 18.59 -3.57
CA ASP A 272 15.17 20.04 -3.47
C ASP A 272 16.48 20.66 -2.94
N GLU A 273 17.62 19.97 -3.08
CA GLU A 273 18.92 20.41 -2.54
C GLU A 273 19.40 21.76 -3.10
N GLN A 274 18.93 22.17 -4.28
CA GLN A 274 19.28 23.48 -4.84
C GLN A 274 18.32 24.59 -4.38
N LYS A 275 17.05 24.24 -4.18
CA LYS A 275 15.98 25.17 -3.82
C LYS A 275 14.80 24.38 -3.26
N PRO A 276 14.28 24.74 -2.07
CA PRO A 276 13.14 24.06 -1.50
C PRO A 276 11.93 24.03 -2.44
N PHE A 277 11.20 22.92 -2.44
CA PHE A 277 10.00 22.83 -3.25
C PHE A 277 8.88 23.74 -2.74
N THR A 278 8.17 24.40 -3.66
CA THR A 278 6.84 24.93 -3.38
C THR A 278 5.81 23.83 -3.59
N TYR A 279 4.60 23.99 -3.03
CA TYR A 279 3.48 23.07 -3.27
C TYR A 279 3.27 22.82 -4.77
N GLU A 280 3.26 23.89 -5.59
CA GLU A 280 3.03 23.77 -7.03
C GLU A 280 4.16 23.05 -7.76
N ASN A 281 5.41 23.27 -7.36
CA ASN A 281 6.55 22.58 -7.97
C ASN A 281 6.52 21.09 -7.65
N ALA A 282 6.29 20.73 -6.38
CA ALA A 282 6.20 19.33 -5.96
C ALA A 282 4.98 18.62 -6.57
N LEU A 283 3.88 19.34 -6.73
CA LEU A 283 2.70 18.84 -7.44
C LEU A 283 3.01 18.58 -8.91
N HIS A 284 3.65 19.53 -9.60
CA HIS A 284 4.02 19.34 -11.00
C HIS A 284 4.95 18.14 -11.20
N LEU A 285 5.93 17.95 -10.32
CA LEU A 285 6.80 16.76 -10.31
C LEU A 285 5.99 15.48 -10.13
N THR A 286 5.04 15.49 -9.18
CA THR A 286 4.14 14.36 -8.96
C THR A 286 3.32 14.06 -10.21
N GLU A 287 2.76 15.07 -10.88
CA GLU A 287 2.00 14.92 -12.14
C GLU A 287 2.82 14.31 -13.28
N CYS A 288 4.14 14.58 -13.32
CA CYS A 288 5.07 13.94 -14.23
C CYS A 288 5.36 12.47 -13.89
N GLY A 289 5.05 12.02 -12.66
CA GLY A 289 5.38 10.69 -12.16
C GLY A 289 6.60 10.61 -11.24
N TYR A 290 7.22 11.76 -10.91
CA TYR A 290 8.35 11.80 -9.99
C TYR A 290 7.91 11.74 -8.54
N SER A 291 8.75 11.12 -7.71
CA SER A 291 8.65 11.15 -6.26
C SER A 291 9.46 12.34 -5.72
N PRO A 292 8.81 13.35 -5.10
CA PRO A 292 9.55 14.45 -4.50
C PRO A 292 10.32 13.95 -3.27
N TYR A 293 11.59 14.32 -3.21
CA TYR A 293 12.49 14.08 -2.09
C TYR A 293 12.78 15.40 -1.39
N PHE A 294 12.22 15.57 -0.20
CA PHE A 294 12.34 16.78 0.59
C PHE A 294 13.58 16.68 1.49
N THR A 295 14.65 17.39 1.12
CA THR A 295 15.95 17.44 1.81
C THR A 295 16.11 18.74 2.59
N GLN A 296 15.57 19.84 2.09
CA GLN A 296 15.76 21.13 2.74
C GLN A 296 14.68 21.48 3.77
N HIS A 297 15.11 22.13 4.83
CA HIS A 297 14.23 22.97 5.63
C HIS A 297 13.75 24.14 4.76
N ASN A 298 12.47 24.12 4.36
CA ASN A 298 11.88 25.20 3.57
C ASN A 298 11.53 26.46 4.40
N TYR A 299 11.90 26.55 5.69
CA TYR A 299 11.45 27.66 6.57
C TYR A 299 12.50 28.27 7.50
N SER A 300 12.16 29.49 7.93
CA SER A 300 13.00 30.51 8.57
C SER A 300 13.44 30.19 10.00
N ASP A 301 14.72 30.46 10.23
CA ASP A 301 15.49 30.35 11.47
C ASP A 301 15.63 28.92 12.06
N PRO A 302 16.85 28.32 12.02
CA PRO A 302 17.16 27.04 12.66
C PRO A 302 16.81 26.94 14.15
N PHE A 303 16.50 28.05 14.82
CA PHE A 303 16.23 28.12 16.25
C PHE A 303 14.75 28.20 16.66
N THR A 304 13.79 28.26 15.73
CA THR A 304 12.34 28.28 16.05
C THR A 304 11.59 27.09 15.46
N ILE A 305 11.91 25.88 15.92
CA ILE A 305 11.30 24.58 15.52
C ILE A 305 9.83 24.42 15.98
N TYR A 306 9.17 25.49 16.44
CA TYR A 306 7.94 25.37 17.24
C TYR A 306 6.85 26.37 16.85
N SER A 307 6.34 26.27 15.63
CA SER A 307 5.02 26.84 15.35
C SER A 307 4.13 25.86 14.59
N ALA A 308 2.80 25.99 14.77
CA ALA A 308 1.79 25.26 14.00
C ALA A 308 1.95 25.41 12.46
N VAL A 309 2.77 26.37 12.04
CA VAL A 309 3.18 26.62 10.65
C VAL A 309 4.02 25.45 10.11
N ASP A 310 4.90 24.83 10.90
CA ASP A 310 5.79 23.75 10.45
C ASP A 310 5.05 22.42 10.19
N SER A 311 4.06 22.10 11.04
CA SER A 311 3.14 20.99 10.77
C SER A 311 2.29 21.22 9.52
N GLY A 312 1.99 22.47 9.19
CA GLY A 312 1.30 22.85 7.95
C GLY A 312 2.13 22.47 6.72
N HIS A 313 3.44 22.70 6.76
CA HIS A 313 4.29 22.47 5.60
C HIS A 313 4.68 21.01 5.35
N LEU A 314 4.92 20.22 6.39
CA LEU A 314 5.05 18.76 6.23
C LEU A 314 3.76 18.17 5.65
N ALA A 315 2.60 18.71 6.03
CA ALA A 315 1.34 18.35 5.42
C ALA A 315 1.26 18.82 3.96
N ASP A 316 1.61 20.07 3.64
CA ASP A 316 1.61 20.60 2.26
C ASP A 316 2.48 19.77 1.31
N ASN A 317 3.68 19.38 1.76
CA ASN A 317 4.57 18.50 1.02
C ASN A 317 3.88 17.18 0.67
N VAL A 318 3.24 16.53 1.63
CA VAL A 318 2.48 15.30 1.39
C VAL A 318 1.26 15.55 0.49
N LEU A 319 0.52 16.64 0.71
CA LEU A 319 -0.66 17.02 -0.08
C LEU A 319 -0.30 17.23 -1.56
N SER A 320 0.87 17.80 -1.85
CA SER A 320 1.38 17.98 -3.22
C SER A 320 1.57 16.65 -3.97
N THR A 321 1.72 15.52 -3.26
CA THR A 321 1.87 14.19 -3.86
C THR A 321 0.54 13.47 -4.14
N ILE A 322 -0.56 14.08 -3.73
CA ILE A 322 -1.89 13.63 -4.12
C ILE A 322 -2.10 14.14 -5.54
N TRP A 323 -2.29 13.25 -6.51
CA TRP A 323 -2.52 13.59 -7.92
C TRP A 323 -3.94 13.27 -8.40
N SER A 324 -4.74 12.58 -7.59
CA SER A 324 -6.05 12.04 -8.01
C SER A 324 -7.21 12.96 -7.63
N TRP A 325 -7.77 12.81 -6.43
CA TRP A 325 -8.93 13.57 -5.97
C TRP A 325 -8.64 15.06 -5.84
N ASP A 326 -9.67 15.86 -6.10
CA ASP A 326 -9.66 17.31 -5.89
C ASP A 326 -9.77 17.64 -4.38
N VAL A 327 -9.60 18.91 -4.04
CA VAL A 327 -9.77 19.40 -2.67
C VAL A 327 -11.20 19.13 -2.19
N ASN A 328 -11.34 18.58 -0.98
CA ASN A 328 -12.61 18.14 -0.38
C ASN A 328 -13.27 16.92 -1.05
N GLU A 329 -12.58 16.25 -1.96
CA GLU A 329 -13.07 15.03 -2.61
C GLU A 329 -12.32 13.78 -2.09
N PRO A 330 -12.95 12.59 -2.16
CA PRO A 330 -14.32 12.34 -2.59
C PRO A 330 -15.35 12.86 -1.57
N ALA A 331 -16.38 13.55 -2.05
CA ALA A 331 -17.50 13.98 -1.22
C ALA A 331 -18.23 12.76 -0.64
N GLY A 332 -18.38 12.71 0.69
CA GLY A 332 -19.07 11.63 1.39
C GLY A 332 -20.58 11.67 1.19
N SER A 333 -21.07 11.24 0.03
CA SER A 333 -22.49 11.18 -0.32
C SER A 333 -22.86 9.82 -0.91
N GLU A 334 -24.01 9.27 -0.52
CA GLU A 334 -24.54 8.04 -1.11
C GLU A 334 -25.03 8.23 -2.55
N VAL A 335 -25.24 9.48 -2.98
CA VAL A 335 -25.68 9.84 -4.34
C VAL A 335 -24.48 9.93 -5.29
N LEU A 336 -23.37 10.51 -4.82
CA LEU A 336 -22.18 10.76 -5.63
C LEU A 336 -21.26 9.53 -5.58
N ARG A 337 -21.58 8.52 -6.39
CA ARG A 337 -20.90 7.21 -6.36
C ARG A 337 -19.93 6.98 -7.49
N CYS A 338 -19.96 7.80 -8.54
CA CYS A 338 -19.16 7.62 -9.74
C CYS A 338 -18.08 8.71 -9.82
N ALA A 339 -16.84 8.36 -10.12
CA ALA A 339 -15.78 9.35 -10.24
C ALA A 339 -15.66 9.87 -11.68
N ALA A 340 -15.43 11.17 -11.80
CA ALA A 340 -15.08 11.81 -13.07
C ALA A 340 -13.80 12.63 -12.92
N ILE A 341 -12.99 12.67 -13.97
CA ILE A 341 -11.82 13.55 -14.06
C ILE A 341 -12.23 14.92 -14.62
N LYS A 342 -11.69 15.99 -14.06
CA LYS A 342 -11.93 17.38 -14.47
C LYS A 342 -10.92 17.86 -15.50
N LYS A 343 -11.38 18.60 -16.51
CA LYS A 343 -10.54 19.21 -17.55
C LYS A 343 -9.65 20.32 -16.98
N SER A 344 -10.20 21.14 -16.09
CA SER A 344 -9.54 22.33 -15.52
C SER A 344 -8.22 22.02 -14.82
N ASN A 345 -8.20 21.02 -13.94
CA ASN A 345 -7.05 20.68 -13.09
C ASN A 345 -6.62 19.20 -13.15
N GLY A 346 -7.31 18.34 -13.91
CA GLY A 346 -7.02 16.91 -13.98
C GLY A 346 -7.38 16.13 -12.71
N ARG A 347 -8.04 16.78 -11.73
CA ARG A 347 -8.43 16.14 -10.48
C ARG A 347 -9.75 15.41 -10.60
N TRP A 348 -9.99 14.49 -9.67
CA TRP A 348 -11.18 13.67 -9.65
C TRP A 348 -12.22 14.25 -8.72
N GLU A 349 -13.48 14.09 -9.10
CA GLU A 349 -14.64 14.55 -8.36
C GLU A 349 -15.71 13.46 -8.35
N ALA A 350 -16.36 13.27 -7.20
CA ALA A 350 -17.49 12.36 -7.10
C ALA A 350 -18.72 12.99 -7.78
N SER A 351 -19.38 12.25 -8.67
CA SER A 351 -20.51 12.70 -9.47
C SER A 351 -21.66 11.69 -9.40
N ASP A 352 -22.87 12.15 -9.77
CA ASP A 352 -24.03 11.26 -9.88
C ASP A 352 -23.84 10.36 -11.11
N CYS A 353 -23.94 9.05 -10.91
CA CYS A 353 -23.79 8.05 -11.97
C CYS A 353 -24.79 8.21 -13.13
N ALA A 354 -25.89 8.94 -12.92
CA ALA A 354 -26.89 9.27 -13.93
C ALA A 354 -26.48 10.47 -14.82
N ASP A 355 -25.45 11.22 -14.46
CA ASP A 355 -24.92 12.32 -15.29
C ASP A 355 -24.41 11.80 -16.65
N GLN A 356 -24.35 12.69 -17.64
CA GLN A 356 -23.92 12.34 -19.00
C GLN A 356 -22.57 12.98 -19.32
N TYR A 357 -21.52 12.17 -19.32
CA TYR A 357 -20.17 12.57 -19.71
C TYR A 357 -19.60 11.61 -20.76
N ARG A 358 -18.58 12.03 -21.49
CA ARG A 358 -17.78 11.09 -22.29
C ARG A 358 -17.02 10.16 -21.34
N ALA A 359 -16.63 8.98 -21.82
CA ALA A 359 -15.87 8.02 -21.04
C ALA A 359 -14.42 7.93 -21.52
N ALA A 360 -13.50 7.80 -20.57
CA ALA A 360 -12.08 7.59 -20.81
C ALA A 360 -11.79 6.11 -21.08
N CYS A 361 -11.35 5.81 -22.29
CA CYS A 361 -11.05 4.46 -22.74
C CYS A 361 -9.54 4.31 -22.90
N ARG A 362 -8.93 3.36 -22.19
CA ARG A 362 -7.50 3.04 -22.30
C ARG A 362 -7.28 1.89 -23.26
N GLN A 363 -6.21 1.94 -24.05
CA GLN A 363 -5.84 0.80 -24.89
C GLN A 363 -5.45 -0.38 -24.00
N ALA A 364 -6.00 -1.57 -24.25
CA ALA A 364 -5.80 -2.74 -23.39
C ALA A 364 -4.30 -3.05 -23.17
N ASP A 365 -3.53 -3.01 -24.25
CA ASP A 365 -2.10 -3.35 -24.29
C ASP A 365 -1.14 -2.18 -24.07
N ASN A 366 -1.63 -0.94 -23.90
CA ASN A 366 -0.79 0.25 -23.72
C ASN A 366 -1.43 1.23 -22.72
N PRO A 367 -0.90 1.35 -21.50
CA PRO A 367 -1.54 2.10 -20.45
C PRO A 367 -1.35 3.62 -20.58
N SER A 368 -0.48 4.04 -21.50
CA SER A 368 -0.24 5.45 -21.84
C SER A 368 -1.08 5.92 -23.03
N ASP A 369 -1.86 5.04 -23.66
CA ASP A 369 -2.72 5.38 -24.81
C ASP A 369 -4.19 5.40 -24.38
N TRP A 370 -4.84 6.56 -24.58
CA TRP A 370 -6.19 6.86 -24.14
C TRP A 370 -6.97 7.53 -25.26
N VAL A 371 -8.27 7.22 -25.33
CA VAL A 371 -9.23 7.86 -26.23
C VAL A 371 -10.53 8.16 -25.48
N LEU A 372 -11.27 9.16 -25.94
CA LEU A 372 -12.58 9.49 -25.38
C LEU A 372 -13.71 8.92 -26.25
N THR A 373 -14.83 8.55 -25.63
CA THR A 373 -16.04 8.22 -26.40
C THR A 373 -16.57 9.44 -27.15
N LYS A 374 -17.15 9.22 -28.33
CA LYS A 374 -17.70 10.32 -29.16
C LYS A 374 -18.91 11.00 -28.52
N ASN A 375 -19.77 10.21 -27.87
CA ASN A 375 -21.00 10.68 -27.25
C ASN A 375 -20.87 10.69 -25.73
N THR A 376 -21.67 11.53 -25.09
CA THR A 376 -21.88 11.51 -23.64
C THR A 376 -22.83 10.38 -23.25
N LEU A 377 -22.58 9.80 -22.09
CA LEU A 377 -23.22 8.58 -21.61
C LEU A 377 -23.35 8.64 -20.10
N THR A 378 -24.33 7.91 -19.56
CA THR A 378 -24.34 7.58 -18.13
C THR A 378 -23.19 6.62 -17.81
N TYR A 379 -22.76 6.58 -16.56
CA TYR A 379 -21.65 5.72 -16.14
C TYR A 379 -21.90 4.25 -16.52
N ASP A 380 -23.11 3.75 -16.30
CA ASP A 380 -23.48 2.36 -16.61
C ASP A 380 -23.36 2.03 -18.10
N ARG A 381 -23.64 2.99 -18.97
CA ARG A 381 -23.50 2.81 -20.42
C ARG A 381 -22.04 2.92 -20.87
N ALA A 382 -21.20 3.65 -20.14
CA ALA A 382 -19.77 3.77 -20.42
C ALA A 382 -19.04 2.42 -20.37
N LEU A 383 -19.51 1.47 -19.56
CA LEU A 383 -18.92 0.14 -19.40
C LEU A 383 -18.80 -0.67 -20.71
N LEU A 384 -19.61 -0.35 -21.72
CA LEU A 384 -19.66 -1.05 -23.02
C LEU A 384 -19.41 -0.11 -24.21
N ALA A 385 -19.00 1.13 -23.97
CA ALA A 385 -18.96 2.17 -25.00
C ALA A 385 -17.60 2.37 -25.66
N CYS A 386 -16.54 1.75 -25.12
CA CYS A 386 -15.20 1.89 -25.66
C CYS A 386 -15.04 1.20 -27.03
N PRO A 387 -14.22 1.75 -27.94
CA PRO A 387 -13.89 1.12 -29.22
C PRO A 387 -13.20 -0.25 -29.05
N GLU A 388 -13.13 -1.02 -30.13
CA GLU A 388 -12.35 -2.28 -30.15
C GLU A 388 -10.90 -2.03 -29.71
N SER A 389 -10.34 -2.97 -28.95
CA SER A 389 -8.99 -2.89 -28.33
C SER A 389 -8.82 -1.85 -27.21
N TYR A 390 -9.88 -1.12 -26.86
CA TYR A 390 -9.90 -0.19 -25.74
C TYR A 390 -10.89 -0.65 -24.67
N ILE A 391 -10.58 -0.32 -23.42
CA ILE A 391 -11.40 -0.67 -22.26
C ILE A 391 -11.69 0.58 -21.42
N PHE A 392 -12.88 0.64 -20.82
CA PHE A 392 -13.22 1.71 -19.90
C PHE A 392 -12.41 1.53 -18.61
N ASP A 393 -11.53 2.47 -18.27
CA ASP A 393 -10.53 2.28 -17.22
C ASP A 393 -10.26 3.56 -16.41
N VAL A 394 -9.42 3.46 -15.39
CA VAL A 394 -9.00 4.55 -14.51
C VAL A 394 -7.47 4.72 -14.54
N PRO A 395 -6.94 5.96 -14.55
CA PRO A 395 -5.51 6.18 -14.36
C PRO A 395 -5.01 5.61 -13.03
N ARG A 396 -3.94 4.81 -13.03
CA ARG A 396 -3.39 4.18 -11.81
C ARG A 396 -2.11 4.85 -11.30
N VAL A 397 -1.45 5.63 -12.16
CA VAL A 397 -0.25 6.41 -11.83
C VAL A 397 -0.42 7.85 -12.31
N PRO A 398 0.27 8.85 -11.71
CA PRO A 398 0.04 10.26 -12.02
C PRO A 398 0.20 10.59 -13.50
N ARG A 399 1.20 10.01 -14.17
CA ARG A 399 1.46 10.28 -15.58
C ARG A 399 0.29 9.90 -16.50
N GLN A 400 -0.41 8.80 -16.20
CA GLN A 400 -1.62 8.41 -16.94
C GLN A 400 -2.74 9.44 -16.75
N ASN A 401 -2.86 9.99 -15.54
CA ASN A 401 -3.83 11.02 -15.23
C ASN A 401 -3.54 12.31 -16.02
N THR A 402 -2.27 12.70 -16.08
CA THR A 402 -1.79 13.85 -16.86
C THR A 402 -2.01 13.68 -18.36
N ILE A 403 -1.70 12.49 -18.91
CA ILE A 403 -1.97 12.16 -20.32
C ILE A 403 -3.46 12.29 -20.64
N LEU A 404 -4.34 11.73 -19.79
CA LEU A 404 -5.78 11.81 -19.98
C LEU A 404 -6.30 13.26 -19.92
N ARG A 405 -5.82 14.07 -18.96
CA ARG A 405 -6.15 15.50 -18.89
C ARG A 405 -5.72 16.23 -20.15
N ASN A 406 -4.49 16.00 -20.62
CA ASN A 406 -3.96 16.65 -21.82
C ASN A 406 -4.75 16.27 -23.07
N LEU A 407 -5.21 15.02 -23.17
CA LEU A 407 -6.12 14.57 -24.22
C LEU A 407 -7.45 15.36 -24.21
N MET A 408 -8.06 15.54 -23.04
CA MET A 408 -9.30 16.32 -22.89
C MET A 408 -9.12 17.78 -23.35
N VAL A 409 -7.96 18.38 -23.05
CA VAL A 409 -7.61 19.73 -23.51
C VAL A 409 -7.37 19.76 -25.02
N ALA A 410 -6.63 18.78 -25.56
CA ALA A 410 -6.29 18.70 -26.97
C ALA A 410 -7.51 18.45 -27.88
N GLU A 411 -8.46 17.61 -27.45
CA GLU A 411 -9.74 17.40 -28.15
C GLU A 411 -10.71 18.58 -28.01
N ASN A 412 -10.39 19.55 -27.15
CA ASN A 412 -11.20 20.71 -26.83
C ASN A 412 -12.66 20.35 -26.50
N ILE A 413 -12.85 19.34 -25.64
CA ILE A 413 -14.19 18.92 -25.21
C ILE A 413 -14.95 20.06 -24.52
N THR A 414 -16.27 20.09 -24.69
CA THR A 414 -17.14 21.11 -24.07
C THR A 414 -17.48 20.80 -22.62
N GLU A 415 -17.45 19.52 -22.28
CA GLU A 415 -17.72 18.95 -20.98
C GLU A 415 -16.55 19.23 -20.05
N GLU A 416 -16.82 19.72 -18.83
CA GLU A 416 -15.77 19.92 -17.83
C GLU A 416 -15.28 18.58 -17.23
N LYS A 417 -16.06 17.51 -17.39
CA LYS A 417 -15.82 16.21 -16.76
C LYS A 417 -15.88 15.07 -17.75
N VAL A 418 -15.09 14.04 -17.50
CA VAL A 418 -15.07 12.77 -18.23
C VAL A 418 -15.13 11.62 -17.23
N TRP A 419 -15.92 10.59 -17.54
CA TRP A 419 -15.98 9.39 -16.72
C TRP A 419 -14.64 8.65 -16.71
N ILE A 420 -14.20 8.26 -15.53
CA ILE A 420 -13.14 7.28 -15.30
C ILE A 420 -13.76 6.07 -14.61
N ASN A 421 -13.23 4.87 -14.84
CA ASN A 421 -13.86 3.65 -14.34
C ASN A 421 -13.60 3.42 -12.84
N LEU A 422 -14.17 4.26 -11.98
CA LEU A 422 -14.01 4.21 -10.53
C LEU A 422 -15.34 4.55 -9.84
N ASN A 423 -15.77 3.67 -8.92
CA ASN A 423 -17.00 3.82 -8.15
C ASN A 423 -16.81 3.59 -6.66
N LEU A 424 -17.69 4.18 -5.87
CA LEU A 424 -17.85 3.83 -4.47
C LEU A 424 -18.55 2.46 -4.34
N ALA A 425 -17.86 1.49 -3.75
CA ALA A 425 -18.38 0.15 -3.50
C ALA A 425 -19.66 0.19 -2.66
N TYR A 426 -20.56 -0.76 -2.93
CA TYR A 426 -21.82 -0.88 -2.19
C TYR A 426 -21.54 -1.17 -0.70
N ASN A 427 -22.30 -0.52 0.19
CA ASN A 427 -22.23 -0.69 1.65
C ASN A 427 -20.91 -0.28 2.33
N LEU A 428 -20.03 0.47 1.65
CA LEU A 428 -18.78 0.98 2.22
C LEU A 428 -18.59 2.46 1.87
N HIS A 429 -18.60 3.34 2.88
CA HIS A 429 -18.51 4.80 2.69
C HIS A 429 -17.13 5.34 2.28
N ALA A 430 -16.11 4.47 2.12
CA ALA A 430 -14.73 4.88 1.82
C ALA A 430 -13.95 3.89 0.94
N CYS A 431 -14.66 3.02 0.20
CA CYS A 431 -14.04 2.01 -0.66
C CYS A 431 -14.30 2.36 -2.12
N TRP A 432 -13.32 2.97 -2.78
CA TRP A 432 -13.40 3.25 -4.21
C TRP A 432 -12.75 2.12 -5.00
N VAL A 433 -13.51 1.53 -5.93
CA VAL A 433 -13.18 0.32 -6.66
C VAL A 433 -13.30 0.55 -8.15
N ILE A 434 -12.52 -0.18 -8.91
CA ILE A 434 -12.58 -0.16 -10.38
C ILE A 434 -13.82 -0.95 -10.81
N GLY A 435 -14.64 -0.36 -11.68
CA GLY A 435 -15.90 -0.98 -12.10
C GLY A 435 -17.06 -0.80 -11.11
N ARG A 436 -18.24 -1.29 -11.48
CA ARG A 436 -19.47 -1.16 -10.67
C ARG A 436 -19.55 -2.17 -9.53
N TYR A 437 -18.99 -3.35 -9.73
CA TYR A 437 -19.08 -4.49 -8.81
C TYR A 437 -17.71 -4.90 -8.26
N GLY A 438 -16.75 -3.97 -8.28
CA GLY A 438 -15.45 -4.20 -7.66
C GLY A 438 -15.59 -4.37 -6.14
N SER A 439 -14.66 -5.10 -5.55
CA SER A 439 -14.52 -5.23 -4.10
C SER A 439 -13.18 -4.68 -3.65
N CYS A 440 -13.12 -4.17 -2.43
CA CYS A 440 -11.85 -3.75 -1.86
C CYS A 440 -10.98 -4.97 -1.56
N TRP A 441 -9.67 -4.88 -1.84
CA TRP A 441 -8.73 -5.99 -1.64
C TRP A 441 -8.69 -6.48 -0.17
N TRP A 442 -9.01 -5.60 0.77
CA TRP A 442 -9.05 -5.89 2.21
C TRP A 442 -10.43 -6.30 2.73
N SER A 443 -11.50 -6.20 1.92
CA SER A 443 -12.86 -6.54 2.36
C SER A 443 -13.20 -8.03 2.19
N SER A 444 -12.29 -8.83 1.60
CA SER A 444 -12.50 -10.27 1.37
C SER A 444 -12.64 -11.11 2.64
N GLY A 445 -12.44 -10.53 3.83
CA GLY A 445 -12.64 -11.19 5.12
C GLY A 445 -14.09 -11.18 5.65
N SER A 446 -14.98 -10.34 5.14
CA SER A 446 -16.38 -10.35 5.62
C SER A 446 -17.20 -11.48 4.98
N ASP A 447 -16.92 -11.82 3.72
CA ASP A 447 -17.74 -12.80 2.99
C ASP A 447 -17.53 -14.24 3.48
N GLU A 448 -16.36 -14.61 4.02
CA GLU A 448 -16.17 -15.95 4.61
C GLU A 448 -16.96 -16.14 5.92
N GLU A 449 -17.13 -15.09 6.73
CA GLU A 449 -17.93 -15.15 7.95
C GLU A 449 -19.44 -15.23 7.62
N TYR A 450 -19.90 -14.47 6.63
CA TYR A 450 -21.28 -14.52 6.14
C TYR A 450 -21.62 -15.82 5.39
N LEU A 451 -20.71 -16.36 4.57
CA LEU A 451 -20.90 -17.64 3.90
C LEU A 451 -20.87 -18.82 4.89
N GLY A 452 -20.09 -18.74 5.97
CA GLY A 452 -20.12 -19.69 7.08
C GLY A 452 -21.48 -19.72 7.79
N LEU A 453 -22.05 -18.54 8.06
CA LEU A 453 -23.38 -18.38 8.65
C LEU A 453 -24.50 -18.88 7.72
N ILE A 454 -24.42 -18.59 6.42
CA ILE A 454 -25.41 -19.06 5.44
C ILE A 454 -25.31 -20.58 5.25
N ARG A 455 -24.10 -21.14 5.16
CA ARG A 455 -23.88 -22.59 4.98
C ARG A 455 -24.39 -23.40 6.16
N THR A 456 -24.18 -22.93 7.40
CA THR A 456 -24.69 -23.60 8.60
C THR A 456 -26.23 -23.56 8.66
N SER A 457 -26.86 -22.44 8.27
CA SER A 457 -28.32 -22.31 8.21
C SER A 457 -28.97 -23.18 7.13
N ILE A 458 -28.37 -23.29 5.94
CA ILE A 458 -28.88 -24.12 4.85
C ILE A 458 -28.80 -25.61 5.20
N VAL A 459 -27.66 -26.05 5.76
CA VAL A 459 -27.49 -27.45 6.19
C VAL A 459 -28.52 -27.81 7.28
N GLY A 460 -28.76 -26.92 8.25
CA GLY A 460 -29.81 -27.09 9.25
C GLY A 460 -31.20 -27.22 8.62
N GLY A 461 -31.55 -26.35 7.68
CA GLY A 461 -32.84 -26.38 6.99
C GLY A 461 -33.08 -27.66 6.18
N VAL A 462 -32.05 -28.15 5.46
CA VAL A 462 -32.14 -29.40 4.68
C VAL A 462 -32.33 -30.61 5.60
N ILE A 463 -31.62 -30.68 6.73
CA ILE A 463 -31.78 -31.78 7.69
C ILE A 463 -33.21 -31.81 8.24
N VAL A 464 -33.76 -30.65 8.63
CA VAL A 464 -35.14 -30.55 9.11
C VAL A 464 -36.15 -30.99 8.04
N LEU A 465 -35.95 -30.59 6.78
CA LEU A 465 -36.82 -31.01 5.67
C LEU A 465 -36.76 -32.53 5.43
N ILE A 466 -35.58 -33.14 5.50
CA ILE A 466 -35.41 -34.60 5.37
C ILE A 466 -36.13 -35.31 6.52
N LEU A 467 -35.97 -34.83 7.75
CA LEU A 467 -36.64 -35.41 8.93
C LEU A 467 -38.17 -35.31 8.80
N VAL A 468 -38.70 -34.16 8.39
CA VAL A 468 -40.14 -33.97 8.16
C VAL A 468 -40.63 -34.88 7.03
N GLY A 469 -39.89 -34.99 5.92
CA GLY A 469 -40.18 -35.91 4.82
C GLY A 469 -40.22 -37.38 5.27
N PHE A 470 -39.27 -37.80 6.10
CA PHE A 470 -39.25 -39.15 6.67
C PHE A 470 -40.43 -39.40 7.63
N PHE A 471 -40.73 -38.46 8.53
CA PHE A 471 -41.85 -38.59 9.47
C PHE A 471 -43.20 -38.65 8.77
N THR A 472 -43.39 -37.81 7.73
CA THR A 472 -44.60 -37.83 6.90
C THR A 472 -44.71 -39.13 6.12
N TRP A 473 -43.62 -39.62 5.53
CA TRP A 473 -43.57 -40.93 4.88
C TRP A 473 -43.98 -42.05 5.84
N VAL A 474 -43.39 -42.11 7.05
CA VAL A 474 -43.71 -43.15 8.05
C VAL A 474 -45.19 -43.10 8.44
N ARG A 475 -45.77 -41.91 8.61
CA ARG A 475 -47.20 -41.73 8.86
C ARG A 475 -48.05 -42.25 7.70
N CYS A 476 -47.73 -41.86 6.47
CA CYS A 476 -48.43 -42.30 5.27
C CYS A 476 -48.33 -43.83 5.08
N ALA A 477 -47.15 -44.42 5.27
CA ALA A 477 -46.92 -45.86 5.18
C ALA A 477 -47.70 -46.63 6.24
N ARG A 478 -47.80 -46.12 7.48
CA ARG A 478 -48.61 -46.72 8.55
C ARG A 478 -50.11 -46.67 8.23
N LEU A 479 -50.60 -45.54 7.72
CA LEU A 479 -51.99 -45.40 7.28
C LEU A 479 -52.31 -46.32 6.10
N TRP A 480 -51.40 -46.43 5.13
CA TRP A 480 -51.53 -47.31 3.97
C TRP A 480 -51.58 -48.80 4.38
N ARG A 481 -50.67 -49.24 5.27
CA ARG A 481 -50.69 -50.61 5.83
C ARG A 481 -51.99 -50.89 6.58
N ASN A 482 -52.51 -49.95 7.36
CA ASN A 482 -53.78 -50.11 8.07
C ASN A 482 -54.98 -50.20 7.11
N ARG A 483 -55.01 -49.41 6.03
CA ARG A 483 -56.03 -49.52 4.98
C ARG A 483 -56.00 -50.88 4.30
N ASN A 484 -54.81 -51.36 3.92
CA ASN A 484 -54.65 -52.67 3.30
C ASN A 484 -55.03 -53.82 4.24
N SER A 485 -54.71 -53.71 5.53
CA SER A 485 -55.14 -54.69 6.55
C SER A 485 -56.67 -54.72 6.69
N LYS A 486 -57.34 -53.55 6.75
CA LYS A 486 -58.80 -53.47 6.78
C LYS A 486 -59.44 -54.05 5.53
N SER A 487 -58.90 -53.74 4.34
CA SER A 487 -59.39 -54.29 3.06
C SER A 487 -59.24 -55.81 3.00
N ARG A 488 -58.09 -56.35 3.44
CA ARG A 488 -57.88 -57.81 3.53
C ARG A 488 -58.83 -58.47 4.53
N LYS A 489 -59.03 -57.89 5.72
CA LYS A 489 -60.00 -58.41 6.70
C LYS A 489 -61.44 -58.38 6.16
N ALA A 490 -61.83 -57.33 5.46
CA ALA A 490 -63.15 -57.23 4.82
C ALA A 490 -63.35 -58.29 3.73
N MET A 491 -62.33 -58.49 2.88
CA MET A 491 -62.35 -59.54 1.85
C MET A 491 -62.44 -60.95 2.45
N VAL A 492 -61.65 -61.25 3.49
CA VAL A 492 -61.71 -62.54 4.20
C VAL A 492 -63.07 -62.74 4.87
N LYS A 493 -63.64 -61.71 5.51
CA LYS A 493 -64.99 -61.79 6.11
C LYS A 493 -66.07 -62.05 5.04
N ALA A 494 -65.97 -61.42 3.87
CA ALA A 494 -66.88 -61.66 2.75
C ALA A 494 -66.75 -63.09 2.18
N MET A 495 -65.53 -63.64 2.13
CA MET A 495 -65.29 -65.03 1.71
C MET A 495 -65.83 -66.05 2.72
N LEU A 496 -65.67 -65.81 4.03
CA LEU A 496 -66.22 -66.67 5.08
C LEU A 496 -67.75 -66.65 5.08
N ALA A 497 -68.38 -65.47 4.94
CA ALA A 497 -69.84 -65.36 4.83
C ALA A 497 -70.41 -66.12 3.62
N ARG A 498 -69.67 -66.19 2.51
CA ARG A 498 -70.05 -67.03 1.34
C ARG A 498 -69.91 -68.53 1.59
N ARG A 499 -69.08 -68.96 2.56
CA ARG A 499 -68.85 -70.37 2.86
C ARG A 499 -69.87 -70.96 3.83
N GLU A 500 -70.52 -70.12 4.66
CA GLU A 500 -71.58 -70.52 5.59
C GLU A 500 -72.96 -70.68 4.93
N TYR A 501 -73.15 -70.17 3.71
CA TYR A 501 -74.34 -70.42 2.88
C TYR A 501 -74.10 -71.57 1.89
N VAL A 502 -73.80 -72.76 2.41
CA VAL A 502 -74.04 -74.01 1.70
C VAL A 502 -74.76 -74.95 2.66
N THR A 503 -76.08 -74.75 2.80
CA THR A 503 -76.94 -75.83 3.28
C THR A 503 -76.99 -76.90 2.19
N VAL A 504 -76.46 -78.09 2.48
CA VAL A 504 -76.61 -79.27 1.64
C VAL A 504 -78.12 -79.57 1.49
N PRO A 505 -78.65 -79.77 0.26
CA PRO A 505 -80.07 -79.95 0.02
C PRO A 505 -80.49 -81.41 0.18
N ALA A 506 -81.65 -81.63 0.81
CA ALA A 506 -82.39 -82.90 0.95
C ALA A 506 -81.62 -84.08 1.56
#